data_AF-A0A661TSD3-F1
#
_entry.id   AF-A0A661TSD3-F1
#
_cell.length_a   1.000
_cell.length_b   1.000
_cell.length_c   1.000
_cell.angle_alpha   90.00
_cell.angle_beta   90.00
_cell.angle_gamma   90.00
#
_symmetry.space_group_name_H-M   'P 1'
#
loop_
_entity.id
_entity.type
_entity.pdbx_description
1 polymer ?
#
loop_
_entity_poly.entity_id
_entity_poly.type
_entity_poly.pdbx_seq_one_letter_code
_entity_poly.pdbx_strand_id
1 'polypeptide(L)'
;MDFKLPKKDIISKEMPRYPNIWFYVNSNIVEGYLEAVYLVIFNLMKYCNIKDNFSTNYRLRHILFNNNEGSDAEGRCKCLQPYTDLDNPAYSHDHQLHVRYYYKNLIDNKSEKVKLNISDGSIIFYRLALSVHYEVTTENKNHPFVEFCPICGRVGIYDIKIDQNNLDKEICRKIHDPLGVEILLKNTIRGNKIYNNRGEQIKFIERLKKDCDLETYIVDTTDDEINTPKIGHILIKRINYGRDVILKNIIGN
;
A
#
# COMPACT_ATOMS: atom_id res chain seq x y z
N MET A 1 -16.30 -9.04 8.63
CA MET A 1 -16.72 -7.62 8.62
C MET A 1 -17.01 -7.27 7.17
N ASP A 2 -18.11 -6.58 6.88
CA ASP A 2 -18.39 -6.08 5.53
C ASP A 2 -17.78 -4.68 5.39
N PHE A 3 -16.74 -4.58 4.56
CA PHE A 3 -15.99 -3.35 4.34
C PHE A 3 -16.62 -2.40 3.31
N LYS A 4 -17.72 -2.82 2.66
CA LYS A 4 -18.50 -2.02 1.69
C LYS A 4 -17.60 -1.35 0.64
N LEU A 5 -16.72 -2.14 0.04
CA LEU A 5 -15.82 -1.67 -1.00
C LEU A 5 -16.61 -1.02 -2.14
N PRO A 6 -16.18 0.14 -2.65
CA PRO A 6 -16.86 0.77 -3.76
C PRO A 6 -16.57 0.03 -5.07
N LYS A 7 -17.43 0.22 -6.07
CA LYS A 7 -17.22 -0.29 -7.41
C LYS A 7 -15.95 0.27 -8.06
N LYS A 8 -15.40 -0.42 -9.05
CA LYS A 8 -14.15 0.02 -9.70
C LYS A 8 -14.28 1.35 -10.44
N ASP A 9 -15.46 1.67 -10.96
CA ASP A 9 -15.75 2.85 -11.76
C ASP A 9 -15.57 4.19 -11.02
N ILE A 10 -15.62 4.19 -9.69
CA ILE A 10 -15.33 5.38 -8.89
C ILE A 10 -13.82 5.70 -8.86
N ILE A 11 -12.97 4.76 -9.25
CA ILE A 11 -11.53 4.90 -9.32
C ILE A 11 -11.17 5.25 -10.78
N SER A 12 -10.25 6.21 -10.98
CA SER A 12 -9.92 6.76 -12.31
C SER A 12 -9.82 5.67 -13.40
N LYS A 13 -10.46 5.91 -14.55
CA LYS A 13 -10.45 4.99 -15.71
C LYS A 13 -9.05 4.75 -16.27
N GLU A 14 -8.12 5.68 -16.02
CA GLU A 14 -6.71 5.55 -16.39
C GLU A 14 -6.00 4.46 -15.56
N MET A 15 -6.64 3.96 -14.50
CA MET A 15 -6.08 2.94 -13.64
C MET A 15 -6.43 1.53 -14.09
N PRO A 16 -5.41 0.71 -14.44
CA PRO A 16 -5.67 -0.65 -14.88
C PRO A 16 -6.03 -1.60 -13.73
N ARG A 17 -5.86 -1.21 -12.45
CA ARG A 17 -5.93 -2.10 -11.28
C ARG A 17 -6.81 -1.51 -10.18
N TYR A 18 -7.57 -2.37 -9.50
CA TYR A 18 -8.35 -2.01 -8.33
C TYR A 18 -7.44 -1.75 -7.11
N PRO A 19 -7.70 -0.76 -6.24
CA PRO A 19 -6.92 -0.53 -5.02
C PRO A 19 -6.93 -1.75 -4.10
N ASN A 20 -5.75 -2.26 -3.75
CA ASN A 20 -5.59 -3.48 -2.95
C ASN A 20 -5.29 -3.21 -1.47
N ILE A 21 -5.23 -1.96 -1.05
CA ILE A 21 -5.11 -1.55 0.35
C ILE A 21 -6.14 -0.46 0.65
N TRP A 22 -6.90 -0.65 1.73
CA TRP A 22 -7.89 0.30 2.20
C TRP A 22 -7.64 0.66 3.66
N PHE A 23 -7.34 1.94 3.89
CA PHE A 23 -7.30 2.50 5.23
C PHE A 23 -8.69 3.01 5.62
N TYR A 24 -9.07 2.81 6.88
CA TYR A 24 -10.29 3.31 7.48
C TYR A 24 -9.91 4.05 8.76
N VAL A 25 -9.98 5.38 8.73
CA VAL A 25 -9.67 6.25 9.87
C VAL A 25 -10.97 6.63 10.57
N ASN A 26 -11.07 6.35 11.86
CA ASN A 26 -12.24 6.70 12.66
C ASN A 26 -12.53 8.21 12.52
N SER A 27 -13.74 8.60 12.13
CA SER A 27 -14.07 10.02 11.91
C SER A 27 -14.03 10.84 13.19
N ASN A 28 -14.04 10.22 14.36
CA ASN A 28 -14.01 10.90 15.65
C ASN A 28 -12.60 11.34 16.09
N ILE A 29 -11.55 10.91 15.38
CA ILE A 29 -10.15 11.26 15.74
C ILE A 29 -9.51 12.27 14.79
N VAL A 30 -10.26 12.77 13.80
CA VAL A 30 -9.85 13.78 12.81
C VAL A 30 -11.03 14.73 12.55
N GLU A 31 -10.76 15.96 12.12
CA GLU A 31 -11.79 16.97 11.81
C GLU A 31 -12.39 16.80 10.42
N GLY A 32 -11.65 16.14 9.51
CA GLY A 32 -12.08 15.98 8.13
C GLY A 32 -11.30 14.95 7.35
N TYR A 33 -11.75 14.71 6.12
CA TYR A 33 -11.17 13.69 5.25
C TYR A 33 -9.71 13.97 4.89
N LEU A 34 -9.35 15.22 4.63
CA LEU A 34 -7.97 15.58 4.31
C LEU A 34 -7.00 15.32 5.47
N GLU A 35 -7.45 15.52 6.71
CA GLU A 35 -6.65 15.16 7.89
C GLU A 35 -6.49 13.62 8.01
N ALA A 36 -7.52 12.84 7.67
CA ALA A 36 -7.40 11.37 7.59
C ALA A 36 -6.38 10.93 6.54
N VAL A 37 -6.44 11.50 5.34
CA VAL A 37 -5.48 11.21 4.25
C VAL A 37 -4.06 11.55 4.70
N TYR A 38 -3.88 12.75 5.24
CA TYR A 38 -2.60 13.22 5.75
C TYR A 38 -2.03 12.26 6.79
N LEU A 39 -2.85 11.87 7.75
CA LEU A 39 -2.47 10.99 8.84
C LEU A 39 -1.95 9.67 8.32
N VAL A 40 -2.62 9.06 7.34
CA VAL A 40 -2.16 7.79 6.75
C VAL A 40 -0.82 7.99 6.02
N ILE A 41 -0.73 8.96 5.11
CA ILE A 41 0.47 9.18 4.31
C ILE A 41 1.68 9.52 5.20
N PHE A 42 1.52 10.43 6.15
CA PHE A 42 2.58 10.83 7.08
C PHE A 42 3.09 9.64 7.90
N ASN A 43 2.19 8.80 8.41
CA ASN A 43 2.56 7.63 9.18
C ASN A 43 3.28 6.58 8.33
N LEU A 44 2.85 6.35 7.09
CA LEU A 44 3.56 5.50 6.14
C LEU A 44 4.96 6.05 5.82
N MET A 45 5.10 7.36 5.62
CA MET A 45 6.41 7.97 5.41
C MET A 45 7.32 7.81 6.64
N LYS A 46 6.82 8.18 7.82
CA LYS A 46 7.59 8.22 9.06
C LYS A 46 8.02 6.84 9.55
N TYR A 47 7.09 5.89 9.57
CA TYR A 47 7.32 4.59 10.20
C TYR A 47 7.68 3.49 9.19
N CYS A 48 7.15 3.59 7.98
CA CYS A 48 7.36 2.60 6.92
C CYS A 48 8.47 3.02 5.95
N ASN A 49 9.06 4.21 6.08
CA ASN A 49 10.11 4.70 5.18
C ASN A 49 9.68 4.65 3.70
N ILE A 50 8.38 4.85 3.44
CA ILE A 50 7.82 4.98 2.10
C ILE A 50 8.02 6.45 1.70
N LYS A 51 8.96 6.71 0.78
CA LYS A 51 9.33 8.07 0.37
C LYS A 51 8.65 8.44 -0.94
N ASP A 52 8.24 9.70 -1.08
CA ASP A 52 7.80 10.26 -2.36
C ASP A 52 8.99 10.32 -3.32
N ASN A 53 8.75 9.99 -4.59
CA ASN A 53 9.74 9.91 -5.64
C ASN A 53 9.95 11.22 -6.40
N PHE A 54 9.07 12.22 -6.25
CA PHE A 54 9.08 13.38 -7.15
C PHE A 54 9.51 14.72 -6.54
N SER A 55 9.80 14.81 -5.24
CA SER A 55 10.50 16.00 -4.74
C SER A 55 11.30 15.79 -3.46
N THR A 56 12.50 16.35 -3.44
CA THR A 56 13.32 16.58 -2.23
C THR A 56 12.67 17.57 -1.26
N ASN A 57 11.54 18.18 -1.65
CA ASN A 57 10.71 19.03 -0.82
C ASN A 57 9.48 18.24 -0.37
N TYR A 58 9.53 17.71 0.85
CA TYR A 58 8.44 17.00 1.55
C TYR A 58 7.19 17.86 1.83
N ARG A 59 6.93 18.90 1.03
CA ARG A 59 5.88 19.87 1.25
C ARG A 59 4.54 19.25 0.86
N LEU A 60 3.70 19.09 1.86
CA LEU A 60 2.42 18.39 1.83
C LEU A 60 1.41 18.95 0.83
N ARG A 61 1.52 20.25 0.53
CA ARG A 61 0.75 20.88 -0.54
C ARG A 61 1.10 20.29 -1.92
N HIS A 62 2.35 19.93 -2.17
CA HIS A 62 2.71 19.26 -3.42
C HIS A 62 2.10 17.85 -3.50
N ILE A 63 2.10 17.09 -2.38
CA ILE A 63 1.50 15.76 -2.33
C ILE A 63 -0.02 15.84 -2.57
N LEU A 64 -0.71 16.77 -1.90
CA LEU A 64 -2.17 16.88 -1.99
C LEU A 64 -2.68 17.47 -3.33
N PHE A 65 -1.86 18.29 -4.01
CA PHE A 65 -2.30 19.04 -5.18
C PHE A 65 -1.53 18.75 -6.48
N ASN A 66 -0.55 17.82 -6.50
CA ASN A 66 -0.03 17.31 -7.76
C ASN A 66 -1.03 16.36 -8.44
N ASN A 67 -0.97 16.30 -9.77
CA ASN A 67 -1.66 15.32 -10.60
C ASN A 67 -0.58 14.44 -11.23
N ASN A 68 -0.55 13.17 -10.86
CA ASN A 68 0.38 12.18 -11.43
C ASN A 68 -0.41 11.13 -12.21
N GLU A 69 0.25 10.44 -13.14
CA GLU A 69 -0.31 9.40 -14.03
C GLU A 69 -1.35 8.49 -13.34
N GLY A 70 -2.63 8.85 -13.46
CA GLY A 70 -3.75 8.12 -12.87
C GLY A 70 -3.74 7.95 -11.35
N SER A 71 -2.98 8.72 -10.55
CA SER A 71 -2.98 8.66 -9.07
C SER A 71 -2.80 10.03 -8.42
N ASP A 72 -3.26 10.17 -7.17
CA ASP A 72 -3.17 11.46 -6.46
C ASP A 72 -1.78 11.72 -5.88
N ALA A 73 -1.09 10.65 -5.49
CA ALA A 73 0.29 10.67 -5.05
C ALA A 73 0.92 9.28 -5.21
N GLU A 74 2.25 9.19 -5.09
CA GLU A 74 2.97 7.92 -5.06
C GLU A 74 4.06 7.91 -3.98
N GLY A 75 4.51 6.71 -3.61
CA GLY A 75 5.63 6.53 -2.70
C GLY A 75 6.30 5.17 -2.88
N ARG A 76 7.59 5.08 -2.54
CA ARG A 76 8.38 3.85 -2.65
C ARG A 76 9.20 3.57 -1.41
N CYS A 77 9.34 2.28 -1.09
CA CYS A 77 10.35 1.78 -0.17
C CYS A 77 11.29 0.86 -0.95
N LYS A 78 12.55 1.26 -1.13
CA LYS A 78 13.60 0.51 -1.82
C LYS A 78 14.44 -0.32 -0.82
N CYS A 79 15.37 -1.12 -1.33
CA CYS A 79 16.33 -1.88 -0.53
C CYS A 79 15.66 -2.93 0.38
N LEU A 80 14.61 -3.59 -0.13
CA LEU A 80 13.83 -4.54 0.65
C LEU A 80 14.48 -5.92 0.73
N GLN A 81 15.58 -6.19 0.00
CA GLN A 81 16.35 -7.42 0.14
C GLN A 81 17.86 -7.14 0.25
N PRO A 82 18.62 -8.10 0.81
CA PRO A 82 20.06 -8.11 0.67
C PRO A 82 20.46 -8.11 -0.80
N TYR A 83 21.36 -7.21 -1.17
CA TYR A 83 21.87 -7.11 -2.54
C TYR A 83 22.84 -8.25 -2.90
N THR A 84 23.38 -8.96 -1.89
CA THR A 84 24.38 -10.01 -2.09
C THR A 84 24.07 -11.19 -1.19
N ASP A 85 23.66 -12.29 -1.81
CA ASP A 85 23.57 -13.63 -1.24
C ASP A 85 24.53 -14.52 -2.03
N LEU A 86 25.73 -14.72 -1.47
CA LEU A 86 26.81 -15.48 -2.13
C LEU A 86 26.46 -16.96 -2.28
N ASP A 87 25.68 -17.50 -1.34
CA ASP A 87 25.28 -18.90 -1.34
C ASP A 87 24.11 -19.15 -2.29
N ASN A 88 23.29 -18.13 -2.54
CA ASN A 88 22.16 -18.18 -3.47
C ASN A 88 22.16 -16.98 -4.45
N PRO A 89 23.03 -16.95 -5.48
CA PRO A 89 23.15 -15.82 -6.40
C PRO A 89 21.85 -15.41 -7.09
N ALA A 90 20.92 -16.35 -7.30
CA ALA A 90 19.60 -16.08 -7.85
C ALA A 90 18.75 -15.11 -6.99
N TYR A 91 19.09 -14.93 -5.71
CA TYR A 91 18.44 -14.00 -4.78
C TYR A 91 19.20 -12.66 -4.64
N SER A 92 20.35 -12.50 -5.33
CA SER A 92 21.19 -11.29 -5.27
C SER A 92 20.65 -10.16 -6.13
N HIS A 93 19.40 -9.75 -5.90
CA HIS A 93 18.77 -8.60 -6.54
C HIS A 93 17.75 -7.94 -5.61
N ASP A 94 17.58 -6.64 -5.77
CA ASP A 94 16.76 -5.83 -4.88
C ASP A 94 15.33 -5.62 -5.39
N HIS A 95 14.41 -5.45 -4.45
CA HIS A 95 13.03 -5.09 -4.73
C HIS A 95 12.61 -3.84 -3.98
N GLN A 96 11.48 -3.30 -4.42
CA GLN A 96 10.83 -2.17 -3.83
C GLN A 96 9.34 -2.44 -3.62
N LEU A 97 8.78 -1.78 -2.62
CA LEU A 97 7.35 -1.63 -2.45
C LEU A 97 6.97 -0.29 -3.09
N HIS A 98 6.17 -0.33 -4.13
CA HIS A 98 5.57 0.87 -4.73
C HIS A 98 4.15 1.04 -4.20
N VAL A 99 3.78 2.28 -3.89
CA VAL A 99 2.48 2.67 -3.35
C VAL A 99 1.93 3.81 -4.18
N ARG A 100 0.67 3.70 -4.60
CA ARG A 100 -0.12 4.78 -5.20
C ARG A 100 -1.32 5.10 -4.33
N TYR A 101 -1.61 6.38 -4.15
CA TYR A 101 -2.68 6.87 -3.27
C TYR A 101 -3.85 7.41 -4.11
N TYR A 102 -5.07 7.13 -3.64
CA TYR A 102 -6.33 7.53 -4.30
C TYR A 102 -7.32 8.08 -3.27
N TYR A 103 -7.39 9.41 -3.20
CA TYR A 103 -8.30 10.14 -2.32
C TYR A 103 -9.17 11.17 -3.03
N LYS A 104 -8.74 11.82 -4.13
CA LYS A 104 -9.56 12.84 -4.82
C LYS A 104 -10.80 12.19 -5.45
N ASN A 105 -10.60 11.07 -6.14
CA ASN A 105 -11.69 10.27 -6.71
C ASN A 105 -12.75 9.86 -5.65
N LEU A 106 -12.32 9.61 -4.42
CA LEU A 106 -13.25 9.27 -3.33
C LEU A 106 -14.07 10.50 -2.92
N ILE A 107 -13.49 11.70 -2.90
CA ILE A 107 -14.21 12.96 -2.63
C ILE A 107 -15.20 13.27 -3.74
N ASP A 108 -14.74 13.23 -4.99
CA ASP A 108 -15.55 13.59 -6.17
C ASP A 108 -16.78 12.70 -6.31
N ASN A 109 -16.67 11.43 -5.90
CA ASN A 109 -17.75 10.45 -5.90
C ASN A 109 -18.47 10.30 -4.55
N LYS A 110 -18.23 11.20 -3.58
CA LYS A 110 -18.85 11.18 -2.23
C LYS A 110 -18.74 9.83 -1.53
N SER A 111 -17.61 9.19 -1.77
CA SER A 111 -17.27 7.83 -1.41
C SER A 111 -16.15 7.80 -0.38
N GLU A 112 -15.77 8.92 0.21
CA GLU A 112 -14.71 9.05 1.20
C GLU A 112 -15.15 8.61 2.61
N LYS A 113 -16.46 8.51 2.88
CA LYS A 113 -17.02 8.06 4.17
C LYS A 113 -17.69 6.70 4.05
N VAL A 114 -17.56 5.88 5.08
CA VAL A 114 -18.25 4.59 5.19
C VAL A 114 -18.65 4.30 6.64
N LYS A 115 -19.84 3.73 6.83
CA LYS A 115 -20.30 3.25 8.13
C LYS A 115 -20.04 1.76 8.26
N LEU A 116 -19.15 1.39 9.18
CA LEU A 116 -18.74 0.00 9.45
C LEU A 116 -19.27 -0.45 10.82
N ASN A 117 -19.67 -1.72 10.90
CA ASN A 117 -20.03 -2.36 12.15
C ASN A 117 -18.78 -3.03 12.73
N ILE A 118 -18.31 -2.52 13.87
CA ILE A 118 -17.24 -3.11 14.66
C ILE A 118 -17.81 -3.68 15.96
N SER A 119 -17.01 -4.38 16.77
CA SER A 119 -17.45 -4.98 18.05
C SER A 119 -18.15 -3.97 18.97
N ASP A 120 -17.70 -2.72 18.93
CA ASP A 120 -18.13 -1.65 19.85
C ASP A 120 -19.27 -0.79 19.26
N GLY A 121 -19.93 -1.27 18.20
CA GLY A 121 -21.03 -0.61 17.53
C GLY A 121 -20.71 -0.16 16.11
N SER A 122 -21.50 0.79 15.60
CA SER A 122 -21.37 1.26 14.23
C SER A 122 -20.68 2.62 14.19
N ILE A 123 -19.51 2.69 13.56
CA ILE A 123 -18.66 3.87 13.51
C ILE A 123 -18.56 4.36 12.05
N ILE A 124 -18.52 5.69 11.89
CA ILE A 124 -18.20 6.32 10.61
C ILE A 124 -16.68 6.39 10.47
N PHE A 125 -16.19 5.91 9.34
CA PHE A 125 -14.78 5.99 8.97
C PHE A 125 -14.62 6.82 7.72
N TYR A 126 -13.53 7.58 7.69
CA TYR A 126 -12.94 8.08 6.46
C TYR A 126 -12.12 6.96 5.82
N ARG A 127 -12.38 6.63 4.55
CA ARG A 127 -11.63 5.60 3.83
C ARG A 127 -10.68 6.20 2.80
N LEU A 128 -9.47 5.67 2.75
CA LEU A 128 -8.44 6.01 1.77
C LEU A 128 -8.03 4.75 1.01
N ALA A 129 -7.96 4.84 -0.31
CA ALA A 129 -7.61 3.74 -1.18
C ALA A 129 -6.15 3.83 -1.64
N LEU A 130 -5.44 2.72 -1.60
CA LEU A 130 -4.06 2.57 -2.06
C LEU A 130 -3.95 1.37 -3.00
N SER A 131 -3.05 1.47 -3.98
CA SER A 131 -2.55 0.31 -4.74
C SER A 131 -1.08 0.14 -4.39
N VAL A 132 -0.75 -1.02 -3.84
CA VAL A 132 0.61 -1.41 -3.51
C VAL A 132 1.04 -2.57 -4.40
N HIS A 133 2.27 -2.55 -4.84
CA HIS A 133 2.84 -3.71 -5.53
C HIS A 133 4.31 -3.85 -5.18
N TYR A 134 4.71 -5.08 -4.93
CA TYR A 134 6.08 -5.45 -4.60
C TYR A 134 6.74 -5.97 -5.87
N GLU A 135 7.77 -5.27 -6.33
CA GLU A 135 8.41 -5.52 -7.63
C GLU A 135 9.93 -5.33 -7.54
N VAL A 136 10.65 -5.82 -8.53
CA VAL A 136 12.07 -5.50 -8.68
C VAL A 136 12.31 -4.00 -8.66
N THR A 137 13.40 -3.57 -8.03
CA THR A 137 13.88 -2.20 -8.15
C THR A 137 14.18 -1.91 -9.61
N THR A 138 13.43 -0.98 -10.22
CA THR A 138 13.48 -0.64 -11.67
C THR A 138 14.88 -0.28 -12.22
N GLU A 139 15.85 -0.05 -11.35
CA GLU A 139 17.24 0.30 -11.66
C GLU A 139 18.19 -0.92 -11.70
N ASN A 140 17.73 -2.12 -11.32
CA ASN A 140 18.61 -3.28 -11.14
C ASN A 140 18.79 -4.10 -12.44
N LYS A 141 19.95 -3.96 -13.08
CA LYS A 141 20.30 -4.68 -14.31
C LYS A 141 20.56 -6.18 -14.12
N ASN A 142 20.76 -6.64 -12.88
CA ASN A 142 21.08 -8.03 -12.56
C ASN A 142 19.84 -8.85 -12.17
N HIS A 143 18.66 -8.24 -12.19
CA HIS A 143 17.43 -8.96 -11.92
C HIS A 143 17.18 -10.01 -13.02
N PRO A 144 16.82 -11.26 -12.66
CA PRO A 144 16.38 -12.24 -13.66
C PRO A 144 15.14 -11.73 -14.41
N PHE A 145 14.70 -12.39 -15.49
CA PHE A 145 13.37 -12.05 -16.02
C PHE A 145 12.33 -12.19 -14.90
N VAL A 146 11.36 -11.26 -14.87
CA VAL A 146 10.37 -11.18 -13.78
C VAL A 146 9.67 -12.52 -13.54
N GLU A 147 9.41 -13.29 -14.61
CA GLU A 147 8.82 -14.62 -14.50
C GLU A 147 9.66 -15.62 -13.70
N PHE A 148 10.98 -15.56 -13.81
CA PHE A 148 11.90 -16.52 -13.18
C PHE A 148 12.45 -16.05 -11.84
N CYS A 149 12.09 -14.86 -11.40
CA CYS A 149 12.53 -14.37 -10.11
C CYS A 149 12.01 -15.31 -8.99
N PRO A 150 12.89 -15.90 -8.16
CA PRO A 150 12.46 -16.78 -7.07
C PRO A 150 11.70 -16.04 -5.96
N ILE A 151 11.76 -14.70 -5.96
CA ILE A 151 11.12 -13.84 -4.94
C ILE A 151 9.80 -13.27 -5.45
N CYS A 152 9.78 -12.56 -6.58
CA CYS A 152 8.57 -11.91 -7.11
C CYS A 152 7.97 -12.58 -8.35
N GLY A 153 8.59 -13.65 -8.89
CA GLY A 153 8.17 -14.30 -10.12
C GLY A 153 7.15 -15.43 -9.99
N ARG A 154 6.95 -16.19 -11.07
CA ARG A 154 5.98 -17.29 -11.16
C ARG A 154 6.54 -18.56 -10.56
N VAL A 155 6.55 -18.62 -9.22
CA VAL A 155 7.07 -19.77 -8.48
C VAL A 155 6.09 -20.25 -7.40
N GLY A 156 6.12 -21.55 -7.09
CA GLY A 156 5.31 -22.17 -6.04
C GLY A 156 3.81 -21.92 -6.24
N ILE A 157 3.14 -21.42 -5.19
CA ILE A 157 1.69 -21.14 -5.22
C ILE A 157 1.28 -20.03 -6.22
N TYR A 158 2.25 -19.34 -6.82
CA TYR A 158 2.05 -18.30 -7.82
C TYR A 158 2.38 -18.77 -9.25
N ASP A 159 2.62 -20.08 -9.46
CA ASP A 159 2.64 -20.66 -10.80
C ASP A 159 1.22 -20.82 -11.34
N ILE A 160 0.60 -19.68 -11.61
CA ILE A 160 -0.76 -19.56 -12.09
C ILE A 160 -0.75 -19.28 -13.60
N LYS A 161 -1.83 -19.68 -14.26
CA LYS A 161 -2.01 -19.39 -15.68
C LYS A 161 -2.21 -17.88 -15.89
N ILE A 162 -1.41 -17.32 -16.78
CA ILE A 162 -1.42 -15.92 -17.17
C ILE A 162 -1.70 -15.82 -18.68
N ASP A 163 -2.49 -14.82 -19.07
CA ASP A 163 -2.65 -14.46 -20.48
C ASP A 163 -1.33 -13.90 -21.02
N GLN A 164 -0.73 -14.64 -21.95
CA GLN A 164 0.55 -14.29 -22.57
C GLN A 164 0.47 -12.99 -23.39
N ASN A 165 -0.72 -12.60 -23.86
CA ASN A 165 -0.91 -11.34 -24.58
C ASN A 165 -0.86 -10.11 -23.66
N ASN A 166 -0.87 -10.30 -22.34
CA ASN A 166 -0.88 -9.23 -21.34
C ASN A 166 -0.03 -9.57 -20.10
N LEU A 167 1.06 -10.31 -20.34
CA LEU A 167 1.90 -10.95 -19.33
C LEU A 167 2.27 -10.01 -18.17
N ASP A 168 2.81 -8.83 -18.47
CA ASP A 168 3.25 -7.87 -17.45
C ASP A 168 2.12 -7.41 -16.53
N LYS A 169 0.94 -7.13 -17.09
CA LYS A 169 -0.22 -6.66 -16.31
C LYS A 169 -0.76 -7.77 -15.41
N GLU A 170 -0.76 -8.99 -15.90
CA GLU A 170 -1.25 -10.14 -15.15
C GLU A 170 -0.29 -10.55 -14.03
N ILE A 171 1.03 -10.49 -14.26
CA ILE A 171 2.03 -10.70 -13.20
C ILE A 171 1.87 -9.64 -12.11
N CYS A 172 1.74 -8.37 -12.49
CA CYS A 172 1.52 -7.30 -11.53
C CYS A 172 0.29 -7.60 -10.65
N ARG A 173 -0.85 -7.87 -11.27
CA ARG A 173 -2.14 -8.10 -10.59
C ARG A 173 -2.18 -9.34 -9.71
N LYS A 174 -1.62 -10.44 -10.19
CA LYS A 174 -1.80 -11.75 -9.55
C LYS A 174 -0.62 -12.15 -8.66
N ILE A 175 0.52 -11.47 -8.78
CA ILE A 175 1.74 -11.78 -8.01
C ILE A 175 2.20 -10.54 -7.24
N HIS A 176 2.59 -9.45 -7.92
CA HIS A 176 3.19 -8.29 -7.25
C HIS A 176 2.23 -7.57 -6.31
N ASP A 177 0.96 -7.42 -6.70
CA ASP A 177 -0.09 -6.80 -5.89
C ASP A 177 -0.32 -7.60 -4.58
N PRO A 178 -0.59 -8.93 -4.60
CA PRO A 178 -0.67 -9.75 -3.39
C PRO A 178 0.58 -9.74 -2.52
N LEU A 179 1.76 -9.74 -3.13
CA LEU A 179 3.02 -9.64 -2.40
C LEU A 179 3.19 -8.27 -1.74
N GLY A 180 2.72 -7.20 -2.39
CA GLY A 180 2.65 -5.85 -1.81
C GLY A 180 1.73 -5.80 -0.59
N VAL A 181 0.56 -6.45 -0.66
CA VAL A 181 -0.35 -6.58 0.48
C VAL A 181 0.29 -7.38 1.62
N GLU A 182 0.95 -8.50 1.28
CA GLU A 182 1.61 -9.37 2.24
C GLU A 182 2.73 -8.66 2.99
N ILE A 183 3.65 -8.01 2.29
CA ILE A 183 4.77 -7.34 2.95
C ILE A 183 4.27 -6.18 3.83
N LEU A 184 3.28 -5.42 3.36
CA LEU A 184 2.73 -4.29 4.11
C LEU A 184 2.07 -4.73 5.43
N LEU A 185 1.29 -5.82 5.42
CA LEU A 185 0.48 -6.24 6.56
C LEU A 185 1.06 -7.38 7.40
N LYS A 186 1.83 -8.27 6.79
CA LYS A 186 2.42 -9.46 7.44
C LYS A 186 3.94 -9.38 7.57
N ASN A 187 4.59 -8.39 6.98
CA ASN A 187 6.06 -8.26 6.98
C ASN A 187 6.78 -9.46 6.36
N THR A 188 6.11 -10.14 5.44
CA THR A 188 6.60 -11.34 4.76
C THR A 188 6.42 -11.24 3.25
N ILE A 189 7.20 -12.03 2.52
CA ILE A 189 6.98 -12.33 1.11
C ILE A 189 6.95 -13.86 1.00
N ARG A 190 5.84 -14.41 0.51
CA ARG A 190 5.62 -15.87 0.42
C ARG A 190 5.78 -16.58 1.76
N GLY A 191 5.37 -15.93 2.85
CA GLY A 191 5.48 -16.43 4.21
C GLY A 191 6.87 -16.29 4.85
N ASN A 192 7.88 -15.85 4.10
CA ASN A 192 9.23 -15.68 4.62
C ASN A 192 9.44 -14.26 5.14
N LYS A 193 10.12 -14.13 6.28
CA LYS A 193 10.53 -12.83 6.80
C LYS A 193 11.48 -12.15 5.82
N ILE A 194 11.30 -10.84 5.69
CA ILE A 194 12.11 -10.01 4.80
C ILE A 194 12.99 -9.08 5.64
N TYR A 195 14.23 -8.91 5.18
CA TYR A 195 15.24 -8.07 5.81
C TYR A 195 15.76 -7.09 4.76
N ASN A 196 15.92 -5.83 5.14
CA ASN A 196 16.51 -4.84 4.25
C ASN A 196 18.00 -5.11 4.04
N ASN A 197 18.63 -4.30 3.19
CA ASN A 197 20.07 -4.37 2.94
C ASN A 197 20.99 -4.12 4.16
N ARG A 198 20.44 -3.72 5.32
CA ARG A 198 21.15 -3.59 6.60
C ARG A 198 20.93 -4.78 7.54
N GLY A 199 20.20 -5.81 7.08
CA GLY A 199 19.82 -6.95 7.92
C GLY A 199 18.71 -6.65 8.93
N GLU A 200 18.03 -5.51 8.81
CA GLU A 200 16.92 -5.16 9.70
C GLU A 200 15.62 -5.76 9.17
N GLN A 201 14.85 -6.40 10.05
CA GLN A 201 13.54 -6.94 9.66
C GLN A 201 12.60 -5.79 9.26
N ILE A 202 11.97 -5.93 8.08
CA ILE A 202 10.91 -5.03 7.64
C ILE A 202 9.71 -5.20 8.57
N LYS A 203 9.11 -4.09 9.02
CA LYS A 203 7.99 -4.06 9.98
C LYS A 203 7.05 -2.90 9.66
N PHE A 204 6.37 -2.91 8.53
CA PHE A 204 5.61 -1.75 8.04
C PHE A 204 4.42 -1.39 8.97
N ILE A 205 3.24 -1.96 8.76
CA ILE A 205 2.05 -1.62 9.57
C ILE A 205 2.23 -2.05 11.04
N GLU A 206 3.09 -3.03 11.32
CA GLU A 206 3.47 -3.39 12.70
C GLU A 206 4.08 -2.19 13.46
N ARG A 207 4.89 -1.34 12.81
CA ARG A 207 5.43 -0.14 13.48
C ARG A 207 4.34 0.87 13.81
N LEU A 208 3.28 0.96 13.00
CA LEU A 208 2.15 1.85 13.27
C LEU A 208 1.39 1.46 14.54
N LYS A 209 1.34 0.15 14.87
CA LYS A 209 0.69 -0.34 16.10
C LYS A 209 1.31 0.21 17.39
N LYS A 210 2.50 0.80 17.34
CA LYS A 210 3.11 1.47 18.49
C LYS A 210 2.35 2.74 18.89
N ASP A 211 1.91 3.49 17.89
CA ASP A 211 1.33 4.83 18.09
C ASP A 211 -0.14 4.90 17.65
N CYS A 212 -0.70 3.82 17.11
CA CYS A 212 -2.07 3.71 16.67
C CYS A 212 -2.70 2.42 17.23
N ASP A 213 -3.91 2.53 17.77
CA ASP A 213 -4.78 1.37 17.92
C ASP A 213 -5.38 1.05 16.55
N LEU A 214 -4.90 -0.06 15.96
CA LEU A 214 -5.35 -0.49 14.65
C LEU A 214 -5.57 -1.99 14.54
N GLU A 215 -6.49 -2.34 13.65
CA GLU A 215 -6.74 -3.72 13.22
C GLU A 215 -6.40 -3.86 11.74
N THR A 216 -5.96 -5.06 11.37
CA THR A 216 -5.58 -5.39 10.00
C THR A 216 -6.29 -6.65 9.55
N TYR A 217 -6.84 -6.63 8.34
CA TYR A 217 -7.51 -7.78 7.73
C TYR A 217 -6.94 -7.98 6.33
N ILE A 218 -6.79 -9.24 5.92
CA ILE A 218 -6.56 -9.61 4.52
C ILE A 218 -7.75 -10.44 4.10
N VAL A 219 -8.38 -10.04 3.01
CA VAL A 219 -9.55 -10.70 2.44
C VAL A 219 -9.19 -11.14 1.03
N ASP A 220 -9.40 -12.43 0.75
CA ASP A 220 -9.35 -12.93 -0.61
C ASP A 220 -10.64 -12.51 -1.34
N THR A 221 -10.53 -12.15 -2.61
CA THR A 221 -11.66 -11.71 -3.42
C THR A 221 -11.84 -12.58 -4.65
N THR A 222 -13.10 -12.84 -4.98
CA THR A 222 -13.55 -13.51 -6.19
C THR A 222 -14.42 -12.59 -7.05
N ASP A 223 -14.46 -11.29 -6.74
CA ASP A 223 -15.23 -10.30 -7.48
C ASP A 223 -14.53 -9.97 -8.81
N ASP A 224 -15.25 -10.13 -9.93
CA ASP A 224 -14.74 -9.89 -11.27
C ASP A 224 -14.32 -8.43 -11.52
N GLU A 225 -14.87 -7.46 -10.78
CA GLU A 225 -14.43 -6.07 -10.82
C GLU A 225 -13.11 -5.84 -10.07
N ILE A 226 -12.78 -6.70 -9.11
CA ILE A 226 -11.57 -6.63 -8.28
C ILE A 226 -10.48 -7.54 -8.87
N ASN A 227 -9.67 -6.96 -9.75
CA ASN A 227 -8.65 -7.67 -10.51
C ASN A 227 -7.32 -7.92 -9.76
N THR A 228 -7.38 -8.06 -8.44
CA THR A 228 -6.27 -8.42 -7.54
C THR A 228 -6.80 -9.43 -6.53
N PRO A 229 -6.15 -10.57 -6.29
CA PRO A 229 -6.77 -11.65 -5.52
C PRO A 229 -6.81 -11.38 -4.00
N LYS A 230 -6.08 -10.38 -3.51
CA LYS A 230 -6.03 -10.02 -2.09
C LYS A 230 -6.26 -8.53 -1.89
N ILE A 231 -7.10 -8.20 -0.91
CA ILE A 231 -7.31 -6.85 -0.41
C ILE A 231 -6.90 -6.79 1.06
N GLY A 232 -6.07 -5.82 1.40
CA GLY A 232 -5.75 -5.47 2.78
C GLY A 232 -6.63 -4.35 3.29
N HIS A 233 -7.14 -4.49 4.51
CA HIS A 233 -7.91 -3.47 5.21
C HIS A 233 -7.18 -3.10 6.50
N ILE A 234 -7.00 -1.80 6.76
CA ILE A 234 -6.38 -1.27 7.97
C ILE A 234 -7.36 -0.32 8.65
N LEU A 235 -7.83 -0.67 9.83
CA LEU A 235 -8.77 0.13 10.62
C LEU A 235 -8.00 0.86 11.71
N ILE A 236 -7.90 2.17 11.62
CA ILE A 236 -7.28 3.03 12.64
C ILE A 236 -8.40 3.53 13.56
N LYS A 237 -8.48 2.95 14.76
CA LYS A 237 -9.53 3.25 15.75
C LYS A 237 -9.17 4.45 16.60
N ARG A 238 -7.90 4.55 17.01
CA ARG A 238 -7.35 5.62 17.85
C ARG A 238 -5.89 5.87 17.49
N ILE A 239 -5.42 7.05 17.88
CA ILE A 239 -4.01 7.44 17.76
C ILE A 239 -3.54 7.89 19.13
N ASN A 240 -2.44 7.32 19.58
CA ASN A 240 -1.87 7.54 20.89
C ASN A 240 -0.91 8.73 20.91
N TYR A 241 -0.45 9.20 19.74
CA TYR A 241 0.47 10.32 19.61
C TYR A 241 0.23 11.14 18.35
N GLY A 242 0.42 12.46 18.43
CA GLY A 242 0.80 13.25 17.26
C GLY A 242 -0.34 13.85 16.45
N ARG A 243 -1.58 13.95 16.95
CA ARG A 243 -2.58 14.84 16.34
C ARG A 243 -2.03 16.27 16.25
N ASP A 244 -1.39 16.77 17.30
CA ASP A 244 -0.79 18.11 17.30
C ASP A 244 0.42 18.22 16.34
N VAL A 245 1.16 17.13 16.14
CA VAL A 245 2.29 17.08 15.18
C VAL A 245 1.76 17.04 13.74
N ILE A 246 0.70 16.27 13.52
CA ILE A 246 -0.06 16.21 12.28
C ILE A 246 -0.59 17.62 11.94
N LEU A 247 -1.30 18.24 12.88
CA LEU A 247 -1.86 19.59 12.72
C LEU A 247 -0.79 20.67 12.52
N LYS A 248 0.34 20.62 13.25
CA LYS A 248 1.46 21.57 13.04
C LYS A 248 2.05 21.48 11.64
N ASN A 249 2.14 20.29 11.07
CA ASN A 249 2.63 20.09 9.70
C ASN A 249 1.57 20.43 8.64
N ILE A 250 0.27 20.40 8.98
CA ILE A 250 -0.81 20.87 8.11
C ILE A 250 -0.85 22.42 8.10
N ILE A 251 -0.63 23.05 9.25
CA ILE A 251 -0.86 24.48 9.48
C ILE A 251 0.40 25.35 9.28
N GLY A 252 1.62 24.82 9.43
CA GLY A 252 2.85 25.59 9.23
C GLY A 252 3.38 25.50 7.79
N ASN A 253 3.50 26.58 7.00
CA ASN A 253 3.12 27.99 7.15
C ASN A 253 2.51 28.49 5.84
#